data_AF-A0A7C1GVG4-F1
#
_entry.id   AF-A0A7C1GVG4-F1
#
_cell.length_a   1.000
_cell.length_b   1.000
_cell.length_c   1.000
_cell.angle_alpha   90.00
_cell.angle_beta   90.00
_cell.angle_gamma   90.00
#
_symmetry.space_group_name_H-M   'P 1'
#
loop_
_entity.id
_entity.type
_entity.pdbx_description
1 polymer ?
#
loop_
_entity_poly.entity_id
_entity_poly.type
_entity_poly.pdbx_seq_one_letter_code
_entity_poly.pdbx_strand_id
1 'polypeptide(L)'
;MTRTLLPVQHHPGRHCASTALCNMVNFHRIPFTEAMCFGIGAGLGIWYIDTGPVTPGRMVHVRSADIEAQFFDRMGCPLTWQQFTNPMDAQKALCNNLDNGLPVIVQTDIYYLPYYGSKTHFPGHDIMMWGYDDTDGIFFITDTERVDLLSVSFDAMRKAIYSRGGFFTMKGNQFSPKKLALPEDLSEVISRAIAHNSRVILSEDHGFQGILGLEKWSQEILDVWPNLPDPQWTARFAYQNIERRGTGGGGFRLMYADFLKEAQAYCPEIASRGLSRAMYEIGGAWTVLALSLKDVSEQERPDFSSVIEPLCRVTRLEAAYHREARSLGDGRA
;
A
#
# COMPACT_ATOMS: atom_id res chain seq x y z
N MET A 1 -30.52 -10.05 -20.02
CA MET A 1 -30.46 -9.29 -18.76
C MET A 1 -29.87 -10.22 -17.72
N THR A 2 -28.57 -10.07 -17.48
CA THR A 2 -27.82 -10.92 -16.58
C THR A 2 -27.47 -10.11 -15.34
N ARG A 3 -27.69 -10.70 -14.17
CA ARG A 3 -27.22 -10.17 -12.90
C ARG A 3 -26.40 -11.26 -12.23
N THR A 4 -25.17 -10.90 -11.88
CA THR A 4 -24.25 -11.77 -11.18
C THR A 4 -23.81 -11.07 -9.91
N LEU A 5 -23.90 -11.73 -8.76
CA LEU A 5 -23.38 -11.24 -7.49
C LEU A 5 -22.80 -12.40 -6.70
N LEU A 6 -21.50 -12.35 -6.48
CA LEU A 6 -20.76 -13.35 -5.71
C LEU A 6 -20.93 -13.10 -4.20
N PRO A 7 -20.71 -14.12 -3.35
CA PRO A 7 -20.62 -13.92 -1.91
C PRO A 7 -19.53 -12.91 -1.56
N VAL A 8 -19.94 -11.75 -1.06
CA VAL A 8 -19.03 -10.65 -0.71
C VAL A 8 -18.28 -10.99 0.57
N GLN A 9 -16.95 -10.94 0.52
CA GLN A 9 -16.07 -11.01 1.69
C GLN A 9 -15.37 -9.67 1.83
N HIS A 10 -15.87 -8.83 2.73
CA HIS A 10 -15.29 -7.51 2.94
C HIS A 10 -15.35 -7.07 4.39
N HIS A 11 -14.23 -6.53 4.85
CA HIS A 11 -14.12 -5.78 6.08
C HIS A 11 -13.45 -4.45 5.77
N PRO A 12 -13.93 -3.33 6.36
CA PRO A 12 -13.24 -2.05 6.26
C PRO A 12 -11.78 -2.16 6.68
N GLY A 13 -10.89 -1.88 5.74
CA GLY A 13 -9.45 -1.87 5.94
C GLY A 13 -8.87 -0.46 5.90
N ARG A 14 -7.55 -0.38 5.94
CA ARG A 14 -6.80 0.88 6.00
C ARG A 14 -6.21 1.23 4.64
N HIS A 15 -5.73 0.25 3.86
CA HIS A 15 -5.03 0.47 2.59
C HIS A 15 -5.66 -0.33 1.46
N CYS A 16 -5.82 0.29 0.30
CA CYS A 16 -6.56 -0.28 -0.83
C CYS A 16 -5.99 -1.61 -1.32
N ALA A 17 -4.68 -1.68 -1.54
CA ALA A 17 -4.02 -2.90 -1.99
C ALA A 17 -4.19 -4.05 -0.99
N SER A 18 -3.79 -3.86 0.28
CA SER A 18 -3.87 -4.92 1.30
C SER A 18 -5.31 -5.31 1.63
N THR A 19 -6.27 -4.38 1.56
CA THR A 19 -7.69 -4.69 1.73
C THR A 19 -8.21 -5.53 0.57
N ALA A 20 -7.85 -5.19 -0.68
CA ALA A 20 -8.22 -5.98 -1.85
C ALA A 20 -7.62 -7.39 -1.80
N LEU A 21 -6.35 -7.52 -1.39
CA LEU A 21 -5.69 -8.81 -1.16
C LEU A 21 -6.42 -9.63 -0.09
N CYS A 22 -6.73 -9.01 1.06
CA CYS A 22 -7.45 -9.64 2.17
C CYS A 22 -8.83 -10.17 1.73
N ASN A 23 -9.60 -9.34 1.03
CA ASN A 23 -10.90 -9.73 0.47
C ASN A 23 -10.78 -10.92 -0.50
N MET A 24 -9.78 -10.88 -1.40
CA MET A 24 -9.52 -11.94 -2.38
C MET A 24 -9.17 -13.27 -1.72
N VAL A 25 -8.26 -13.28 -0.75
CA VAL A 25 -7.86 -14.54 -0.09
C VAL A 25 -8.96 -15.09 0.82
N ASN A 26 -9.74 -14.22 1.48
CA ASN A 26 -10.90 -14.65 2.27
C ASN A 26 -12.00 -15.25 1.39
N PHE A 27 -12.22 -14.75 0.16
CA PHE A 27 -13.09 -15.40 -0.81
C PHE A 27 -12.63 -16.84 -1.12
N HIS A 28 -11.32 -17.05 -1.21
CA HIS A 28 -10.72 -18.39 -1.34
C HIS A 28 -10.60 -19.16 -0.01
N ARG A 29 -11.27 -18.70 1.05
CA ARG A 29 -11.31 -19.32 2.39
C ARG A 29 -9.96 -19.40 3.10
N ILE A 30 -9.06 -18.49 2.78
CA ILE A 30 -7.78 -18.30 3.48
C ILE A 30 -7.99 -17.17 4.49
N PRO A 31 -8.00 -17.44 5.81
CA PRO A 31 -8.42 -16.48 6.83
C PRO A 31 -7.30 -15.51 7.20
N PHE A 32 -6.74 -14.83 6.20
CA PHE A 32 -5.73 -13.80 6.43
C PHE A 32 -6.38 -12.46 6.77
N THR A 33 -5.74 -11.74 7.68
CA THR A 33 -6.06 -10.35 8.00
C THR A 33 -5.43 -9.42 6.96
N GLU A 34 -5.86 -8.16 6.94
CA GLU A 34 -5.21 -7.12 6.13
C GLU A 34 -3.71 -7.00 6.46
N ALA A 35 -3.36 -7.07 7.75
CA ALA A 35 -1.99 -6.98 8.20
C ALA A 35 -1.15 -8.15 7.66
N MET A 36 -1.65 -9.39 7.75
CA MET A 36 -0.98 -10.57 7.19
C MET A 36 -0.73 -10.42 5.68
N CYS A 37 -1.73 -9.94 4.93
CA CYS A 37 -1.56 -9.67 3.49
C CYS A 37 -0.49 -8.61 3.22
N PHE A 38 -0.50 -7.50 3.96
CA PHE A 38 0.50 -6.44 3.84
C PHE A 38 1.92 -6.92 4.17
N GLY A 39 2.06 -7.74 5.22
CA GLY A 39 3.34 -8.32 5.65
C GLY A 39 3.93 -9.30 4.64
N ILE A 40 3.12 -10.26 4.16
CA ILE A 40 3.52 -11.21 3.10
C ILE A 40 3.87 -10.45 1.81
N GLY A 41 3.13 -9.39 1.48
CA GLY A 41 3.42 -8.52 0.35
C GLY A 41 4.70 -7.67 0.49
N ALA A 42 5.46 -7.78 1.58
CA ALA A 42 6.61 -6.92 1.86
C ALA A 42 6.25 -5.43 1.71
N GLY A 43 5.17 -5.01 2.38
CA GLY A 43 4.51 -3.73 2.15
C GLY A 43 5.27 -2.48 2.59
N LEU A 44 6.32 -2.59 3.41
CA LEU A 44 7.04 -1.42 3.88
C LEU A 44 7.96 -0.87 2.79
N GLY A 45 8.00 0.45 2.66
CA GLY A 45 8.98 1.15 1.85
C GLY A 45 9.36 2.49 2.47
N ILE A 46 10.38 3.10 1.90
CA ILE A 46 10.79 4.48 2.19
C ILE A 46 11.33 5.06 0.88
N TRP A 47 10.76 6.17 0.44
CA TRP A 47 11.17 6.90 -0.76
C TRP A 47 11.24 8.38 -0.44
N TYR A 48 12.33 9.03 -0.81
CA TYR A 48 12.55 10.47 -0.69
C TYR A 48 12.86 11.06 -2.06
N ILE A 49 11.81 11.54 -2.73
CA ILE A 49 11.82 11.88 -4.15
C ILE A 49 11.88 13.40 -4.34
N ASP A 50 12.79 13.85 -5.20
CA ASP A 50 12.82 15.22 -5.72
C ASP A 50 11.80 15.35 -6.85
N THR A 51 10.77 16.18 -6.68
CA THR A 51 9.74 16.42 -7.72
C THR A 51 10.05 17.64 -8.59
N GLY A 52 11.27 18.17 -8.49
CA GLY A 52 11.74 19.33 -9.22
C GLY A 52 10.97 20.61 -8.83
N PRO A 53 10.67 21.50 -9.79
CA PRO A 53 10.00 22.77 -9.49
C PRO A 53 8.50 22.62 -9.20
N VAL A 54 7.96 21.40 -9.28
CA VAL A 54 6.53 21.14 -9.05
C VAL A 54 6.29 20.84 -7.59
N THR A 55 5.36 21.58 -6.97
CA THR A 55 4.84 21.33 -5.62
C THR A 55 4.42 19.86 -5.47
N PRO A 56 4.89 19.13 -4.45
CA PRO A 56 5.50 19.60 -3.19
C PRO A 56 7.02 19.88 -3.22
N GLY A 57 7.73 19.75 -4.33
CA GLY A 57 9.19 19.90 -4.41
C GLY A 57 9.97 18.72 -3.79
N ARG A 58 9.47 18.15 -2.69
CA ARG A 58 9.92 16.88 -2.09
C ARG A 58 8.73 16.01 -1.75
N MET A 59 8.86 14.72 -2.05
CA MET A 59 7.81 13.74 -1.83
C MET A 59 8.36 12.58 -1.00
N VAL A 60 7.66 12.26 0.08
CA VAL A 60 7.95 11.11 0.94
C VAL A 60 6.87 10.06 0.74
N HIS A 61 7.28 8.83 0.42
CA HIS A 61 6.40 7.67 0.41
C HIS A 61 6.94 6.56 1.31
N VAL A 62 6.04 5.83 1.95
CA VAL A 62 6.36 4.93 3.07
C VAL A 62 5.89 3.49 2.85
N ARG A 63 5.65 3.12 1.59
CA ARG A 63 5.24 1.77 1.18
C ARG A 63 6.05 1.26 0.00
N SER A 64 6.09 -0.05 -0.19
CA SER A 64 6.60 -0.66 -1.42
C SER A 64 5.62 -0.44 -2.58
N ALA A 65 6.13 -0.50 -3.81
CA ALA A 65 5.36 -0.24 -5.02
C ALA A 65 4.71 -1.50 -5.62
N ASP A 66 5.07 -2.68 -5.11
CA ASP A 66 4.82 -3.98 -5.71
C ASP A 66 4.17 -4.98 -4.73
N ILE A 67 3.43 -4.47 -3.73
CA ILE A 67 2.79 -5.25 -2.65
C ILE A 67 2.01 -6.45 -3.20
N GLU A 68 1.19 -6.20 -4.22
CA GLU A 68 0.30 -7.18 -4.84
C GLU A 68 1.13 -8.27 -5.53
N ALA A 69 2.13 -7.88 -6.32
CA ALA A 69 3.00 -8.83 -7.02
C ALA A 69 3.79 -9.70 -6.04
N GLN A 70 4.38 -9.09 -5.01
CA GLN A 70 5.12 -9.75 -3.95
C GLN A 70 4.23 -10.72 -3.16
N PHE A 71 3.00 -10.32 -2.84
CA PHE A 71 2.05 -11.17 -2.14
C PHE A 71 1.70 -12.40 -2.97
N PHE A 72 1.28 -12.19 -4.21
CA PHE A 72 0.81 -13.26 -5.09
C PHE A 72 1.91 -14.24 -5.51
N ASP A 73 3.14 -13.76 -5.72
CA ASP A 73 4.31 -14.62 -5.94
C ASP A 73 4.53 -15.58 -4.75
N ARG A 74 4.50 -15.05 -3.52
CA ARG A 74 4.65 -15.86 -2.30
C ARG A 74 3.47 -16.79 -2.01
N MET A 75 2.29 -16.47 -2.52
CA MET A 75 1.12 -17.35 -2.49
C MET A 75 1.15 -18.42 -3.61
N GLY A 76 2.23 -18.49 -4.40
CA GLY A 76 2.39 -19.46 -5.48
C GLY A 76 1.50 -19.17 -6.70
N CYS A 77 1.01 -17.94 -6.83
CA CYS A 77 0.14 -17.51 -7.93
C CYS A 77 0.63 -16.17 -8.51
N PRO A 78 1.81 -16.11 -9.15
CA PRO A 78 2.42 -14.86 -9.59
C PRO A 78 1.45 -13.96 -10.35
N LEU A 79 1.35 -12.70 -9.91
CA LEU A 79 0.41 -11.74 -10.50
C LEU A 79 0.85 -11.36 -11.91
N THR A 80 -0.09 -11.41 -12.84
CA THR A 80 0.03 -10.78 -14.16
C THR A 80 -1.25 -10.01 -14.42
N TRP A 81 -1.15 -8.69 -14.45
CA TRP A 81 -2.29 -7.84 -14.77
C TRP A 81 -2.79 -8.18 -16.17
N GLN A 82 -4.06 -8.59 -16.27
CA GLN A 82 -4.73 -8.61 -17.57
C GLN A 82 -4.96 -7.16 -17.98
N GLN A 83 -4.60 -6.83 -19.23
CA GLN A 83 -4.70 -5.50 -19.80
C GLN A 83 -5.38 -5.56 -21.16
N PHE A 84 -6.07 -4.49 -21.52
CA PHE A 84 -6.93 -4.43 -22.69
C PHE A 84 -6.64 -3.18 -23.53
N THR A 85 -6.94 -3.25 -24.82
CA THR A 85 -6.73 -2.12 -25.73
C THR A 85 -7.78 -1.04 -25.56
N ASN A 86 -9.01 -1.41 -25.17
CA ASN A 86 -10.13 -0.50 -24.97
C ASN A 86 -11.02 -0.86 -23.76
N PRO A 87 -11.74 0.13 -23.19
CA PRO A 87 -12.57 -0.07 -22.00
C PRO A 87 -13.71 -1.08 -22.13
N MET A 88 -14.26 -1.27 -23.33
CA MET A 88 -15.36 -2.22 -23.54
C MET A 88 -14.88 -3.66 -23.40
N ASP A 89 -13.70 -3.98 -23.93
CA ASP A 89 -13.11 -5.31 -23.79
C ASP A 89 -12.76 -5.62 -22.33
N ALA A 90 -12.23 -4.64 -21.60
CA ALA A 90 -11.98 -4.78 -20.16
C ALA A 90 -13.29 -5.07 -19.40
N GLN A 91 -14.36 -4.30 -19.66
CA GLN A 91 -15.66 -4.53 -19.06
C GLN A 91 -16.20 -5.94 -19.35
N LYS A 92 -16.10 -6.40 -20.60
CA LYS A 92 -16.52 -7.74 -20.99
C LYS A 92 -15.74 -8.82 -20.23
N ALA A 93 -14.43 -8.62 -20.07
CA ALA A 93 -13.59 -9.54 -19.31
C ALA A 93 -13.93 -9.56 -17.81
N LEU A 94 -14.28 -8.41 -17.23
CA LEU A 94 -14.80 -8.33 -15.86
C LEU A 94 -16.08 -9.15 -15.69
N CYS A 95 -17.09 -8.91 -16.55
CA CYS A 95 -18.34 -9.68 -16.54
C CYS A 95 -18.06 -11.18 -16.68
N ASN A 96 -17.19 -11.58 -17.60
CA ASN A 96 -16.84 -12.98 -17.81
C ASN A 96 -16.19 -13.62 -16.57
N ASN A 97 -15.28 -12.93 -15.87
CA ASN A 97 -14.69 -13.47 -14.64
C ASN A 97 -15.75 -13.67 -13.55
N LEU A 98 -16.64 -12.68 -13.38
CA LEU A 98 -17.73 -12.73 -12.42
C LEU A 98 -18.71 -13.87 -12.73
N ASP A 99 -19.08 -14.06 -14.00
CA ASP A 99 -19.94 -15.16 -14.45
C ASP A 99 -19.30 -16.53 -14.22
N ASN A 100 -17.97 -16.61 -14.20
CA ASN A 100 -17.21 -17.81 -13.83
C ASN A 100 -17.01 -17.97 -12.31
N GLY A 101 -17.65 -17.15 -11.49
CA GLY A 101 -17.56 -17.24 -10.03
C GLY A 101 -16.29 -16.65 -9.45
N LEU A 102 -15.57 -15.78 -10.19
CA LEU A 102 -14.29 -15.21 -9.76
C LEU A 102 -14.45 -13.72 -9.46
N PRO A 103 -14.23 -13.26 -8.22
CA PRO A 103 -14.13 -11.84 -7.95
C PRO A 103 -12.86 -11.28 -8.61
N VAL A 104 -12.82 -9.96 -8.78
CA VAL A 104 -11.75 -9.31 -9.54
C VAL A 104 -11.12 -8.19 -8.73
N ILE A 105 -9.79 -8.23 -8.55
CA ILE A 105 -9.03 -7.05 -8.15
C ILE A 105 -8.86 -6.18 -9.39
N VAL A 106 -9.19 -4.90 -9.29
CA VAL A 106 -9.09 -3.95 -10.38
C VAL A 106 -8.40 -2.69 -9.93
N GLN A 107 -7.44 -2.21 -10.73
CA GLN A 107 -6.82 -0.92 -10.50
C GLN A 107 -7.65 0.20 -11.12
N THR A 108 -7.88 1.24 -10.35
CA THR A 108 -8.74 2.36 -10.69
C THR A 108 -8.07 3.70 -10.44
N ASP A 109 -8.60 4.74 -11.06
CA ASP A 109 -8.32 6.14 -10.74
C ASP A 109 -9.46 6.70 -9.88
N ILE A 110 -9.11 7.13 -8.66
CA ILE A 110 -10.06 7.68 -7.68
C ILE A 110 -10.89 8.83 -8.27
N TYR A 111 -10.34 9.60 -9.20
CA TYR A 111 -11.05 10.70 -9.86
C TYR A 111 -12.38 10.28 -10.48
N TYR A 112 -12.46 9.08 -11.05
CA TYR A 112 -13.67 8.59 -11.73
C TYR A 112 -14.60 7.77 -10.82
N LEU A 113 -14.21 7.53 -9.56
CA LEU A 113 -15.04 6.83 -8.60
C LEU A 113 -16.02 7.80 -7.92
N PRO A 114 -17.34 7.69 -8.18
CA PRO A 114 -18.30 8.74 -7.84
C PRO A 114 -18.43 8.97 -6.33
N TYR A 115 -18.22 7.94 -5.51
CA TYR A 115 -18.34 7.99 -4.06
C TYR A 115 -17.13 8.62 -3.34
N TYR A 116 -16.05 8.97 -4.06
CA TYR A 116 -14.98 9.80 -3.51
C TYR A 116 -15.23 11.30 -3.75
N GLY A 117 -15.90 11.66 -4.86
CA GLY A 117 -16.06 13.06 -5.24
C GLY A 117 -14.75 13.81 -5.46
N SER A 118 -13.65 13.10 -5.77
CA SER A 118 -12.33 13.69 -5.97
C SER A 118 -12.29 14.55 -7.23
N LYS A 119 -11.52 15.64 -7.18
CA LYS A 119 -11.18 16.49 -8.34
C LYS A 119 -9.74 16.30 -8.81
N THR A 120 -9.03 15.34 -8.23
CA THR A 120 -7.62 15.08 -8.51
C THR A 120 -7.45 13.63 -8.94
N HIS A 121 -6.72 13.43 -10.04
CA HIS A 121 -6.31 12.12 -10.52
C HIS A 121 -5.39 11.42 -9.51
N PHE A 122 -5.74 10.18 -9.18
CA PHE A 122 -4.95 9.30 -8.32
C PHE A 122 -5.09 7.86 -8.84
N PRO A 123 -4.37 7.52 -9.93
CA PRO A 123 -4.39 6.18 -10.52
C PRO A 123 -3.65 5.17 -9.63
N GLY A 124 -4.00 3.89 -9.80
CA GLY A 124 -3.39 2.78 -9.05
C GLY A 124 -4.07 2.47 -7.71
N HIS A 125 -5.36 2.83 -7.59
CA HIS A 125 -6.19 2.49 -6.44
C HIS A 125 -6.90 1.16 -6.66
N ASP A 126 -6.65 0.19 -5.79
CA ASP A 126 -7.17 -1.16 -5.92
C ASP A 126 -8.54 -1.31 -5.26
N ILE A 127 -9.51 -1.87 -6.00
CA ILE A 127 -10.83 -2.22 -5.49
C ILE A 127 -11.19 -3.66 -5.85
N MET A 128 -12.20 -4.21 -5.16
CA MET A 128 -12.74 -5.53 -5.44
C MET A 128 -14.07 -5.44 -6.17
N MET A 129 -14.21 -6.19 -7.26
CA MET A 129 -15.47 -6.37 -7.98
C MET A 129 -16.08 -7.72 -7.62
N TRP A 130 -17.37 -7.67 -7.26
CA TRP A 130 -18.14 -8.82 -6.78
C TRP A 130 -19.30 -9.20 -7.68
N GLY A 131 -19.72 -8.31 -8.57
CA GLY A 131 -20.89 -8.56 -9.39
C GLY A 131 -21.21 -7.43 -10.34
N TYR A 132 -22.23 -7.64 -11.16
CA TYR A 132 -22.81 -6.64 -12.04
C TYR A 132 -24.31 -6.87 -12.23
N ASP A 133 -25.01 -5.81 -12.61
CA ASP A 133 -26.39 -5.83 -13.06
C ASP A 133 -26.46 -5.16 -14.44
N ASP A 134 -26.75 -5.95 -15.47
CA ASP A 134 -26.83 -5.48 -16.86
C ASP A 134 -28.08 -4.63 -17.12
N THR A 135 -29.16 -4.84 -16.35
CA THR A 135 -30.39 -4.05 -16.47
C THR A 135 -30.17 -2.63 -15.99
N ASP A 136 -29.47 -2.48 -14.87
CA ASP A 136 -29.17 -1.17 -14.27
C ASP A 136 -27.85 -0.58 -14.79
N GLY A 137 -27.03 -1.37 -15.49
CA GLY A 137 -25.75 -0.96 -16.04
C GLY A 137 -24.72 -0.61 -14.96
N ILE A 138 -24.66 -1.40 -13.89
CA ILE A 138 -23.82 -1.16 -12.70
C ILE A 138 -22.95 -2.36 -12.35
N PHE A 139 -21.82 -2.08 -11.71
CA PHE A 139 -20.99 -3.05 -10.99
C PHE A 139 -21.20 -2.93 -9.48
N PHE A 140 -21.16 -4.07 -8.79
CA PHE A 140 -21.11 -4.14 -7.33
C PHE A 140 -19.66 -4.30 -6.87
N ILE A 141 -19.18 -3.36 -6.05
CA ILE A 141 -17.78 -3.28 -5.63
C ILE A 141 -17.67 -3.02 -4.13
N THR A 142 -16.52 -3.38 -3.55
CA THR A 142 -16.11 -2.94 -2.21
C THR A 142 -14.79 -2.22 -2.29
N ASP A 143 -14.58 -1.25 -1.41
CA ASP A 143 -13.39 -0.40 -1.42
C ASP A 143 -12.92 -0.06 -0.01
N THR A 144 -11.72 -0.55 0.33
CA THR A 144 -10.90 -0.12 1.48
C THR A 144 -11.70 0.11 2.77
N GLU A 145 -11.94 1.36 3.14
CA GLU A 145 -12.55 1.80 4.40
C GLU A 145 -14.10 1.78 4.37
N ARG A 146 -14.71 1.52 3.21
CA ARG A 146 -16.15 1.63 3.01
C ARG A 146 -16.85 0.37 3.51
N VAL A 147 -17.78 0.53 4.45
CA VAL A 147 -18.52 -0.60 5.04
C VAL A 147 -19.44 -1.29 4.04
N ASP A 148 -20.11 -0.49 3.21
CA ASP A 148 -21.19 -0.96 2.36
C ASP A 148 -20.69 -1.52 1.02
N LEU A 149 -21.46 -2.46 0.46
CA LEU A 149 -21.35 -2.82 -0.94
C LEU A 149 -21.81 -1.62 -1.79
N LEU A 150 -20.92 -1.13 -2.65
CA LEU A 150 -21.15 0.04 -3.47
C LEU A 150 -21.59 -0.36 -4.88
N SER A 151 -22.29 0.56 -5.55
CA SER A 151 -22.65 0.44 -6.96
C SER A 151 -21.97 1.53 -7.79
N VAL A 152 -21.35 1.15 -8.90
CA VAL A 152 -20.70 2.08 -9.83
C VAL A 152 -21.20 1.78 -11.24
N SER A 153 -21.63 2.80 -11.98
CA SER A 153 -22.10 2.61 -13.36
C SER A 153 -20.99 2.08 -14.26
N PHE A 154 -21.36 1.32 -15.28
CA PHE A 154 -20.44 0.84 -16.30
C PHE A 154 -19.66 1.98 -16.95
N ASP A 155 -20.29 3.14 -17.16
CA ASP A 155 -19.62 4.30 -17.74
C ASP A 155 -18.53 4.88 -16.83
N ALA A 156 -18.85 5.07 -15.55
CA ALA A 156 -17.87 5.54 -14.57
C ALA A 156 -16.73 4.53 -14.41
N MET A 157 -17.04 3.23 -14.34
CA MET A 157 -16.03 2.19 -14.20
C MET A 157 -15.11 2.10 -15.42
N ARG A 158 -15.63 2.17 -16.65
CA ARG A 158 -14.81 2.19 -17.87
C ARG A 158 -13.79 3.33 -17.88
N LYS A 159 -14.15 4.49 -17.31
CA LYS A 159 -13.23 5.62 -17.13
C LYS A 159 -12.24 5.35 -15.99
N ALA A 160 -12.72 4.84 -14.86
CA ALA A 160 -11.88 4.56 -13.69
C ALA A 160 -10.78 3.55 -13.97
N ILE A 161 -11.06 2.49 -14.74
CA ILE A 161 -10.08 1.42 -15.05
C ILE A 161 -9.11 1.79 -16.19
N TYR A 162 -9.27 2.98 -16.80
CA TYR A 162 -8.40 3.48 -17.86
C TYR A 162 -7.84 4.85 -17.52
N SER A 163 -6.53 4.88 -17.27
CA SER A 163 -5.79 6.13 -17.15
C SER A 163 -4.71 6.19 -18.22
N ARG A 164 -4.73 7.26 -19.02
CA ARG A 164 -3.75 7.57 -20.06
C ARG A 164 -3.05 8.87 -19.68
N GLY A 165 -1.77 8.78 -19.34
CA GLY A 165 -0.92 9.93 -18.99
C GLY A 165 -0.53 9.98 -17.51
N GLY A 166 0.61 10.61 -17.22
CA GLY A 166 1.23 10.65 -15.88
C GLY A 166 2.23 9.51 -15.62
N PHE A 167 2.62 9.32 -14.35
CA PHE A 167 3.58 8.29 -13.93
C PHE A 167 3.03 6.85 -13.99
N PHE A 168 1.71 6.68 -13.99
CA PHE A 168 1.04 5.38 -14.03
C PHE A 168 0.08 5.29 -15.22
N THR A 169 0.21 4.22 -16.02
CA THR A 169 -0.72 3.90 -17.10
C THR A 169 -1.54 2.67 -16.72
N MET A 170 -2.87 2.80 -16.75
CA MET A 170 -3.79 1.68 -16.49
C MET A 170 -4.60 1.40 -17.75
N LYS A 171 -4.66 0.11 -18.12
CA LYS A 171 -5.32 -0.36 -19.34
C LYS A 171 -6.35 -1.44 -19.00
N GLY A 172 -7.26 -1.14 -18.06
CA GLY A 172 -8.17 -2.14 -17.52
C GLY A 172 -7.44 -3.21 -16.71
N ASN A 173 -6.43 -2.81 -15.92
CA ASN A 173 -5.61 -3.73 -15.13
C ASN A 173 -6.51 -4.51 -14.17
N GLN A 174 -6.62 -5.81 -14.39
CA GLN A 174 -7.48 -6.68 -13.59
C GLN A 174 -6.79 -8.02 -13.28
N PHE A 175 -7.13 -8.61 -12.14
CA PHE A 175 -6.58 -9.89 -11.70
C PHE A 175 -7.63 -10.73 -10.95
N SER A 176 -7.78 -11.99 -11.38
CA SER A 176 -8.73 -12.97 -10.82
C SER A 176 -8.10 -14.36 -10.81
N PRO A 177 -7.44 -14.76 -9.71
CA PRO A 177 -6.91 -16.11 -9.61
C PRO A 177 -8.06 -17.12 -9.56
N LYS A 178 -7.93 -18.23 -10.30
CA LYS A 178 -8.96 -19.29 -10.30
C LYS A 178 -9.07 -20.00 -8.95
N LYS A 179 -7.95 -20.12 -8.27
CA LYS A 179 -7.83 -20.76 -6.96
C LYS A 179 -6.60 -20.19 -6.26
N LEU A 180 -6.74 -19.87 -4.99
CA LEU A 180 -5.63 -19.67 -4.07
C LEU A 180 -5.70 -20.77 -3.01
N ALA A 181 -4.54 -21.13 -2.47
CA ALA A 181 -4.42 -22.05 -1.36
C ALA A 181 -3.44 -21.47 -0.35
N LEU A 182 -3.58 -21.87 0.92
CA LEU A 182 -2.58 -21.56 1.93
C LEU A 182 -1.25 -22.24 1.55
N PRO A 183 -0.11 -21.53 1.58
CA PRO A 183 1.19 -22.15 1.36
C PRO A 183 1.44 -23.29 2.36
N GLU A 184 2.09 -24.36 1.91
CA GLU A 184 2.43 -25.52 2.77
C GLU A 184 3.36 -25.10 3.92
N ASP A 185 4.39 -24.30 3.60
CA ASP A 185 5.29 -23.71 4.59
C ASP A 185 5.04 -22.19 4.72
N LEU A 186 4.02 -21.85 5.50
CA LEU A 186 3.71 -20.45 5.80
C LEU A 186 4.82 -19.77 6.62
N SER A 187 5.56 -20.53 7.44
CA SER A 187 6.69 -19.99 8.22
C SER A 187 7.78 -19.45 7.30
N GLU A 188 8.16 -20.23 6.28
CA GLU A 188 9.13 -19.88 5.23
C GLU A 188 8.67 -18.64 4.44
N VAL A 189 7.39 -18.59 4.04
CA VAL A 189 6.82 -17.45 3.32
C VAL A 189 6.92 -16.16 4.14
N ILE A 190 6.50 -16.21 5.41
CA ILE A 190 6.57 -15.09 6.35
C ILE A 190 8.01 -14.64 6.54
N SER A 191 8.93 -15.58 6.80
CA SER A 191 10.31 -15.25 7.09
C SER A 191 11.00 -14.58 5.90
N ARG A 192 10.77 -15.12 4.70
CA ARG A 192 11.31 -14.56 3.46
C ARG A 192 10.70 -13.20 3.13
N ALA A 193 9.43 -12.96 3.43
CA ALA A 193 8.80 -11.64 3.25
C ALA A 193 9.47 -10.58 4.14
N ILE A 194 9.66 -10.88 5.43
CA ILE A 194 10.32 -9.98 6.39
C ILE A 194 11.77 -9.68 6.00
N ALA A 195 12.52 -10.73 5.65
CA ALA A 195 13.91 -10.60 5.25
C ALA A 195 14.05 -9.82 3.94
N HIS A 196 13.21 -10.12 2.94
CA HIS A 196 13.18 -9.38 1.68
C HIS A 196 12.90 -7.89 1.90
N ASN A 197 11.85 -7.56 2.65
CA ASN A 197 11.51 -6.17 2.92
C ASN A 197 12.67 -5.42 3.59
N SER A 198 13.37 -6.08 4.52
CA SER A 198 14.51 -5.50 5.22
C SER A 198 15.73 -5.31 4.32
N ARG A 199 15.98 -6.25 3.39
CA ARG A 199 17.03 -6.11 2.37
C ARG A 199 16.74 -4.93 1.44
N VAL A 200 15.49 -4.73 1.05
CA VAL A 200 15.08 -3.60 0.21
C VAL A 200 15.28 -2.26 0.94
N ILE A 201 14.88 -2.14 2.20
CA ILE A 201 15.06 -0.89 2.98
C ILE A 201 16.54 -0.60 3.27
N LEU A 202 17.38 -1.63 3.40
CA LEU A 202 18.82 -1.49 3.58
C LEU A 202 19.61 -1.39 2.27
N SER A 203 18.97 -1.51 1.11
CA SER A 203 19.68 -1.47 -0.17
C SER A 203 20.34 -0.10 -0.37
N GLU A 204 21.57 -0.13 -0.89
CA GLU A 204 22.35 1.06 -1.24
C GLU A 204 22.26 1.37 -2.75
N ASP A 205 21.48 0.61 -3.52
CA ASP A 205 21.38 0.75 -4.98
C ASP A 205 20.83 2.11 -5.41
N HIS A 206 19.99 2.72 -4.56
CA HIS A 206 19.28 3.96 -4.86
C HIS A 206 19.31 4.92 -3.66
N GLY A 207 20.04 6.03 -3.79
CA GLY A 207 20.19 7.04 -2.72
C GLY A 207 18.92 7.80 -2.32
N PHE A 208 17.79 7.54 -2.98
CA PHE A 208 16.48 8.10 -2.66
C PHE A 208 15.55 7.07 -1.97
N GLN A 209 16.02 5.85 -1.72
CA GLN A 209 15.24 4.76 -1.14
C GLN A 209 15.79 4.36 0.22
N GLY A 210 14.92 3.80 1.08
CA GLY A 210 15.34 3.12 2.30
C GLY A 210 16.04 4.05 3.28
N ILE A 211 17.07 3.53 3.95
CA ILE A 211 17.88 4.29 4.91
C ILE A 211 18.60 5.47 4.24
N LEU A 212 19.14 5.29 3.03
CA LEU A 212 19.79 6.38 2.30
C LEU A 212 18.82 7.53 1.98
N GLY A 213 17.56 7.20 1.67
CA GLY A 213 16.51 8.21 1.48
C GLY A 213 16.25 9.03 2.75
N LEU A 214 16.24 8.40 3.93
CA LEU A 214 16.10 9.12 5.21
C LEU A 214 17.32 9.99 5.53
N GLU A 215 18.52 9.50 5.22
CA GLU A 215 19.76 10.26 5.40
C GLU A 215 19.78 11.49 4.49
N LYS A 216 19.39 11.33 3.22
CA LYS A 216 19.23 12.45 2.28
C LYS A 216 18.18 13.45 2.77
N TRP A 217 17.04 12.96 3.27
CA TRP A 217 16.04 13.84 3.88
C TRP A 217 16.63 14.63 5.06
N SER A 218 17.40 13.96 5.93
CA SER A 218 18.04 14.60 7.08
C SER A 218 19.05 15.68 6.69
N GLN A 219 19.76 15.50 5.57
CA GLN A 219 20.70 16.50 5.04
C GLN A 219 19.99 17.71 4.43
N GLU A 220 18.79 17.53 3.88
CA GLU A 220 18.06 18.57 3.15
C GLU A 220 17.05 19.34 4.03
N ILE A 221 16.67 18.82 5.20
CA ILE A 221 15.57 19.34 6.02
C ILE A 221 15.78 20.79 6.52
N LEU A 222 17.02 21.22 6.74
CA LEU A 222 17.32 22.57 7.21
C LEU A 222 17.62 23.57 6.10
N ASP A 223 18.24 23.13 5.01
CA ASP A 223 18.78 24.05 4.00
C ASP A 223 17.93 24.07 2.71
N VAL A 224 17.27 22.96 2.38
CA VAL A 224 16.47 22.83 1.15
C VAL A 224 15.00 23.08 1.45
N TRP A 225 14.44 22.41 2.47
CA TRP A 225 13.01 22.45 2.75
C TRP A 225 12.45 23.87 2.99
N PRO A 226 13.11 24.77 3.75
CA PRO A 226 12.63 26.14 3.91
C PRO A 226 12.57 26.94 2.60
N ASN A 227 13.36 26.53 1.59
CA ASN A 227 13.53 27.23 0.32
C ASN A 227 12.75 26.58 -0.84
N LEU A 228 11.90 25.59 -0.55
CA LEU A 228 11.04 24.97 -1.56
C LEU A 228 9.95 25.94 -2.04
N PRO A 229 9.31 25.70 -3.20
CA PRO A 229 8.25 26.56 -3.72
C PRO A 229 7.06 26.75 -2.78
N ASP A 230 6.72 25.72 -2.00
CA ASP A 230 5.65 25.76 -1.00
C ASP A 230 6.03 24.88 0.22
N PRO A 231 6.86 25.37 1.15
CA PRO A 231 7.40 24.59 2.26
C PRO A 231 6.32 24.10 3.22
N GLN A 232 5.26 24.89 3.42
CA GLN A 232 4.12 24.50 4.24
C GLN A 232 3.39 23.31 3.62
N TRP A 233 3.10 23.37 2.31
CA TRP A 233 2.48 22.24 1.65
C TRP A 233 3.40 21.01 1.61
N THR A 234 4.70 21.16 1.37
CA THR A 234 5.64 20.04 1.42
C THR A 234 5.57 19.30 2.75
N ALA A 235 5.62 20.06 3.86
CA ALA A 235 5.52 19.50 5.21
C ALA A 235 4.17 18.83 5.46
N ARG A 236 3.07 19.48 5.07
CA ARG A 236 1.72 18.92 5.18
C ARG A 236 1.55 17.66 4.36
N PHE A 237 2.10 17.63 3.15
CA PHE A 237 2.00 16.49 2.25
C PHE A 237 2.80 15.30 2.80
N ALA A 238 4.01 15.52 3.34
CA ALA A 238 4.78 14.48 4.01
C ALA A 238 4.04 13.93 5.23
N TYR A 239 3.49 14.79 6.10
CA TYR A 239 2.61 14.39 7.21
C TYR A 239 1.47 13.49 6.74
N GLN A 240 0.74 13.92 5.69
CA GLN A 240 -0.40 13.17 5.15
C GLN A 240 0.00 11.81 4.57
N ASN A 241 1.18 11.68 3.97
CA ASN A 241 1.66 10.39 3.45
C ASN A 241 2.12 9.43 4.56
N ILE A 242 2.49 9.93 5.74
CA ILE A 242 2.87 9.09 6.87
C ILE A 242 1.65 8.68 7.69
N GLU A 243 0.78 9.63 8.04
CA GLU A 243 -0.32 9.43 9.00
C GLU A 243 -1.70 9.23 8.38
N ARG A 244 -1.88 9.68 7.14
CA ARG A 244 -3.18 9.68 6.45
C ARG A 244 -3.10 8.83 5.18
N ARG A 245 -4.00 9.09 4.20
CA ARG A 245 -3.95 8.51 2.85
C ARG A 245 -3.84 6.98 2.81
N GLY A 246 -4.54 6.32 3.74
CA GLY A 246 -4.62 4.87 3.79
C GLY A 246 -3.33 4.17 4.21
N THR A 247 -2.58 4.74 5.16
CA THR A 247 -1.43 4.06 5.81
C THR A 247 -1.77 3.36 7.12
N GLY A 248 -2.89 3.74 7.76
CA GLY A 248 -3.22 3.31 9.11
C GLY A 248 -2.43 4.02 10.23
N GLY A 249 -1.67 5.07 9.90
CA GLY A 249 -0.78 5.75 10.84
C GLY A 249 0.63 5.17 10.90
N GLY A 250 1.58 5.93 11.44
CA GLY A 250 2.97 5.49 11.64
C GLY A 250 3.68 5.02 10.37
N GLY A 251 3.27 5.53 9.21
CA GLY A 251 3.84 5.16 7.91
C GLY A 251 3.78 3.66 7.60
N PHE A 252 2.63 3.01 7.87
CA PHE A 252 2.40 1.55 7.77
C PHE A 252 3.06 0.68 8.84
N ARG A 253 3.93 1.23 9.71
CA ARG A 253 4.64 0.40 10.68
C ARG A 253 3.71 -0.15 11.76
N LEU A 254 2.60 0.54 12.08
CA LEU A 254 1.59 0.00 12.99
C LEU A 254 0.89 -1.23 12.40
N MET A 255 0.49 -1.19 11.12
CA MET A 255 -0.07 -2.36 10.43
C MET A 255 0.97 -3.48 10.29
N TYR A 256 2.23 -3.15 10.02
CA TYR A 256 3.30 -4.16 9.96
C TYR A 256 3.61 -4.75 11.34
N ALA A 257 3.47 -3.99 12.43
CA ALA A 257 3.58 -4.50 13.78
C ALA A 257 2.45 -5.47 14.14
N ASP A 258 1.22 -5.18 13.69
CA ASP A 258 0.06 -6.08 13.78
C ASP A 258 0.36 -7.40 13.04
N PHE A 259 0.91 -7.32 11.82
CA PHE A 259 1.39 -8.49 11.06
C PHE A 259 2.42 -9.30 11.84
N LEU A 260 3.47 -8.66 12.34
CA LEU A 260 4.53 -9.35 13.07
C LEU A 260 3.98 -10.04 14.31
N LYS A 261 3.01 -9.42 15.00
CA LYS A 261 2.35 -10.01 16.17
C LYS A 261 1.58 -11.28 15.81
N GLU A 262 0.81 -11.26 14.71
CA GLU A 262 0.11 -12.43 14.20
C GLU A 262 1.09 -13.52 13.74
N ALA A 263 2.17 -13.11 13.06
CA ALA A 263 3.18 -13.99 12.49
C ALA A 263 3.99 -14.77 13.53
N GLN A 264 4.03 -14.31 14.79
CA GLN A 264 4.70 -15.02 15.89
C GLN A 264 4.16 -16.43 16.12
N ALA A 265 2.88 -16.69 15.80
CA ALA A 265 2.28 -18.01 15.90
C ALA A 265 2.89 -19.02 14.89
N TYR A 266 3.47 -18.52 13.80
CA TYR A 266 4.04 -19.33 12.72
C TYR A 266 5.57 -19.29 12.70
N CYS A 267 6.16 -18.16 13.10
CA CYS A 267 7.61 -17.94 13.15
C CYS A 267 8.02 -17.42 14.54
N PRO A 268 8.34 -18.32 15.49
CA PRO A 268 8.72 -17.96 16.86
C PRO A 268 9.95 -17.04 16.95
N GLU A 269 10.82 -17.05 15.93
CA GLU A 269 11.99 -16.17 15.83
C GLU A 269 11.61 -14.68 15.83
N ILE A 270 10.39 -14.34 15.40
CA ILE A 270 9.85 -12.96 15.46
C ILE A 270 9.67 -12.52 16.92
N ALA A 271 9.20 -13.43 17.78
CA ALA A 271 9.01 -13.15 19.21
C ALA A 271 10.35 -13.08 19.94
N SER A 272 11.26 -14.04 19.70
CA SER A 272 12.55 -14.09 20.38
C SER A 272 13.43 -12.86 20.09
N ARG A 273 13.32 -12.30 18.88
CA ARG A 273 14.02 -11.06 18.47
C ARG A 273 13.25 -9.78 18.81
N GLY A 274 12.05 -9.88 19.39
CA GLY A 274 11.24 -8.72 19.79
C GLY A 274 10.76 -7.83 18.62
N LEU A 275 10.66 -8.38 17.41
CA LEU A 275 10.45 -7.58 16.19
C LEU A 275 9.12 -6.82 16.19
N SER A 276 8.02 -7.44 16.63
CA SER A 276 6.71 -6.76 16.71
C SER A 276 6.76 -5.54 17.65
N ARG A 277 7.37 -5.67 18.83
CA ARG A 277 7.51 -4.56 19.78
C ARG A 277 8.37 -3.44 19.21
N ALA A 278 9.51 -3.77 18.59
CA ALA A 278 10.37 -2.79 17.94
C ALA A 278 9.64 -2.05 16.81
N MET A 279 8.82 -2.75 16.04
CA MET A 279 8.04 -2.15 14.96
C MET A 279 6.94 -1.19 15.47
N TYR A 280 6.27 -1.50 16.59
CA TYR A 280 5.37 -0.53 17.24
C TYR A 280 6.11 0.73 17.69
N GLU A 281 7.33 0.59 18.23
CA GLU A 281 8.16 1.75 18.60
C GLU A 281 8.52 2.61 17.38
N ILE A 282 8.90 1.98 16.27
CA ILE A 282 9.19 2.66 15.01
C ILE A 282 7.94 3.37 14.48
N GLY A 283 6.77 2.73 14.51
CA GLY A 283 5.50 3.36 14.15
C GLY A 283 5.23 4.61 14.98
N GLY A 284 5.43 4.55 16.29
CA GLY A 284 5.33 5.73 17.16
C GLY A 284 6.35 6.83 16.81
N ALA A 285 7.58 6.46 16.44
CA ALA A 285 8.58 7.42 15.97
C ALA A 285 8.18 8.13 14.67
N TRP A 286 7.63 7.39 13.71
CA TRP A 286 7.06 7.95 12.49
C TRP A 286 5.90 8.90 12.78
N THR A 287 5.04 8.57 13.74
CA THR A 287 3.96 9.47 14.16
C THR A 287 4.49 10.76 14.75
N VAL A 288 5.51 10.71 15.61
CA VAL A 288 6.15 11.92 16.15
C VAL A 288 6.72 12.77 15.01
N LEU A 289 7.47 12.17 14.09
CA LEU A 289 8.01 12.86 12.91
C LEU A 289 6.90 13.53 12.08
N ALA A 290 5.81 12.80 11.81
CA ALA A 290 4.70 13.32 11.04
C ALA A 290 3.98 14.48 11.74
N LEU A 291 3.82 14.42 13.06
CA LEU A 291 3.21 15.50 13.83
C LEU A 291 4.11 16.74 13.87
N SER A 292 5.42 16.59 14.01
CA SER A 292 6.35 17.72 13.86
C SER A 292 6.23 18.38 12.48
N LEU A 293 6.11 17.60 11.41
CA LEU A 293 5.88 18.13 10.06
C LEU A 293 4.53 18.84 9.93
N LYS A 294 3.48 18.30 10.57
CA LYS A 294 2.17 18.96 10.61
C LYS A 294 2.29 20.32 11.30
N ASP A 295 2.94 20.40 12.45
CA ASP A 295 3.07 21.63 13.22
C ASP A 295 3.88 22.68 12.43
N VAL A 296 4.97 22.28 11.77
CA VAL A 296 5.72 23.16 10.85
C VAL A 296 4.85 23.66 9.70
N SER A 297 3.97 22.82 9.15
CA SER A 297 3.07 23.20 8.06
C SER A 297 2.00 24.23 8.45
N GLU A 298 1.80 24.46 9.74
CA GLU A 298 0.79 25.38 10.30
C GLU A 298 1.41 26.73 10.73
N GLN A 299 2.74 26.86 10.70
CA GLN A 299 3.45 28.09 11.01
C GLN A 299 3.37 29.09 9.84
N GLU A 300 3.28 30.40 10.13
CA GLU A 300 3.36 31.45 9.10
C GLU A 300 4.74 31.47 8.41
N ARG A 301 5.79 31.10 9.14
CA ARG A 301 7.15 30.94 8.63
C ARG A 301 7.68 29.58 9.10
N PRO A 302 7.69 28.57 8.23
CA PRO A 302 8.13 27.22 8.59
C PRO A 302 9.55 27.18 9.15
N ASP A 303 9.70 26.71 10.40
CA ASP A 303 10.97 26.34 11.02
C ASP A 303 11.06 24.82 11.18
N PHE A 304 11.94 24.21 10.38
CA PHE A 304 12.14 22.77 10.35
C PHE A 304 13.10 22.24 11.43
N SER A 305 13.62 23.10 12.32
CA SER A 305 14.51 22.69 13.41
C SER A 305 13.90 21.59 14.30
N SER A 306 12.58 21.67 14.55
CA SER A 306 11.82 20.70 15.35
C SER A 306 11.68 19.32 14.70
N VAL A 307 11.98 19.17 13.41
CA VAL A 307 11.84 17.92 12.65
C VAL A 307 13.11 17.06 12.70
N ILE A 308 14.26 17.65 13.04
CA ILE A 308 15.57 16.99 12.99
C ILE A 308 15.63 15.78 13.93
N GLU A 309 15.33 15.98 15.22
CA GLU A 309 15.43 14.90 16.21
C GLU A 309 14.46 13.74 15.90
N PRO A 310 13.18 13.98 15.57
CA PRO A 310 12.28 12.92 15.15
C PRO A 310 12.75 12.16 13.92
N LEU A 311 13.29 12.87 12.91
CA LEU A 311 13.80 12.27 11.69
C LEU A 311 15.04 11.40 11.98
N CYS A 312 16.01 11.90 12.75
CA CYS A 312 17.17 11.12 13.19
C CYS A 312 16.76 9.89 14.01
N ARG A 313 15.74 10.02 14.86
CA ARG A 313 15.21 8.91 15.65
C ARG A 313 14.61 7.82 14.76
N VAL A 314 13.80 8.20 13.76
CA VAL A 314 13.25 7.26 12.76
C VAL A 314 14.38 6.55 12.02
N THR A 315 15.36 7.29 11.48
CA THR A 315 16.50 6.73 10.74
C THR A 315 17.27 5.70 11.56
N ARG A 316 17.56 6.01 12.83
CA ARG A 316 18.28 5.09 13.72
C ARG A 316 17.48 3.83 14.02
N LEU A 317 16.19 3.95 14.33
CA LEU A 317 15.36 2.80 14.68
C LEU A 317 15.11 1.89 13.48
N GLU A 318 14.83 2.46 12.31
CA GLU A 318 14.68 1.72 11.05
C GLU A 318 15.94 0.94 10.71
N ALA A 319 17.11 1.59 10.75
CA ALA A 319 18.37 0.95 10.44
C ALA A 319 18.70 -0.19 11.43
N ALA A 320 18.41 -0.01 12.72
CA ALA A 320 18.62 -1.05 13.72
C ALA A 320 17.69 -2.25 13.49
N TYR A 321 16.39 -2.00 13.28
CA TYR A 321 15.39 -3.05 13.07
C TYR A 321 15.69 -3.86 11.82
N HIS A 322 15.94 -3.20 10.69
CA HIS A 322 16.12 -3.94 9.44
C HIS A 322 17.43 -4.73 9.39
N ARG A 323 18.48 -4.30 10.11
CA ARG A 323 19.72 -5.10 10.24
C ARG A 323 19.48 -6.39 11.02
N GLU A 324 18.61 -6.36 12.02
CA GLU A 324 18.21 -7.55 12.78
C GLU A 324 17.32 -8.45 11.91
N ALA A 325 16.26 -7.88 11.32
CA ALA A 325 15.24 -8.60 10.59
C ALA A 325 15.70 -9.19 9.24
N ARG A 326 16.74 -8.64 8.58
CA ARG A 326 17.25 -9.17 7.30
C ARG A 326 17.80 -10.59 7.38
N SER A 327 18.21 -11.01 8.59
CA SER A 327 18.84 -12.32 8.85
C SER A 327 17.82 -13.42 9.15
N LEU A 328 16.53 -13.07 9.15
CA LEU A 328 15.45 -13.99 9.46
C LEU A 328 15.29 -14.98 8.29
N GLY A 329 15.41 -16.28 8.57
CA GLY A 329 15.36 -17.35 7.55
C GLY A 329 16.73 -17.79 6.99
N ASP A 330 17.82 -17.07 7.27
CA ASP A 330 19.16 -17.44 6.76
C ASP A 330 19.74 -18.72 7.42
N GLY A 331 19.04 -19.32 8.39
CA GLY A 331 19.46 -20.54 9.10
C GLY A 331 18.72 -21.82 8.70
N ARG A 332 17.91 -21.81 7.63
CA ARG A 332 17.12 -22.98 7.17
C ARG A 332 17.54 -23.53 5.79
N ALA A 333 18.76 -23.20 5.33
CA ALA A 333 19.31 -23.68 4.05
C ALA A 333 19.78 -25.13 4.10
#